data_AF-A0A4Y8I1F4-F1
#
_entry.id   AF-A0A4Y8I1F4-F1
#
_cell.length_a   1.000
_cell.length_b   1.000
_cell.length_c   1.000
_cell.angle_alpha   90.00
_cell.angle_beta   90.00
_cell.angle_gamma   90.00
#
_symmetry.space_group_name_H-M   'P 1'
#
loop_
_entity.id
_entity.type
_entity.pdbx_description
1 polymer ?
#
loop_
_entity_poly.entity_id
_entity_poly.type
_entity_poly.pdbx_seq_one_letter_code
_entity_poly.pdbx_strand_id
1 'polypeptide(L)'
;MFKKIFILSMLSALTIFGCSDDDDTNGPTLSNNTLVLSLTGVETLQNGYHYEGWAIVGGSPVATGKFNVDANGVLEDLSGNVISGGEFVTTTDLTDATAIIITIEPDGDTDANPADTHYLAGSVSTMSSTLRVGHASALGDDYSTASGNYILATPTDTVSTDENSGIWFLSLATGSPAAGLTLPDLP
;
A
#
# COMPACT_ATOMS: atom_id res chain seq x y z
N MET A 1 -35.46 68.86 -36.87
CA MET A 1 -34.45 67.78 -36.81
C MET A 1 -35.19 66.47 -36.50
N PHE A 2 -35.40 65.62 -37.51
CA PHE A 2 -35.98 64.29 -37.34
C PHE A 2 -35.04 63.28 -38.01
N LYS A 3 -34.48 62.38 -37.20
CA LYS A 3 -33.43 61.43 -37.55
C LYS A 3 -34.11 60.14 -38.04
N LYS A 4 -34.04 59.83 -39.33
CA LYS A 4 -34.55 58.56 -39.89
C LYS A 4 -33.53 57.47 -39.60
N ILE A 5 -33.90 56.53 -38.75
CA ILE A 5 -33.16 55.30 -38.42
C ILE A 5 -33.53 54.25 -39.48
N PHE A 6 -32.53 53.73 -40.20
CA PHE A 6 -32.68 52.58 -41.08
C PHE A 6 -32.10 51.37 -40.33
N ILE A 7 -32.97 50.45 -39.90
CA ILE A 7 -32.59 49.17 -39.28
C ILE A 7 -32.37 48.18 -40.42
N LEU A 8 -31.13 47.73 -40.61
CA LEU A 8 -30.80 46.62 -41.49
C LEU A 8 -30.57 45.37 -40.64
N SER A 9 -31.58 44.49 -40.67
CA SER A 9 -31.52 43.12 -40.17
C SER A 9 -30.67 42.28 -41.10
N MET A 10 -29.61 41.63 -40.61
CA MET A 10 -28.89 40.59 -41.36
C MET A 10 -28.50 39.41 -40.46
N LEU A 11 -29.40 38.43 -40.50
CA LEU A 11 -29.23 36.99 -40.57
C LEU A 11 -28.00 36.35 -39.90
N SER A 12 -28.30 35.71 -38.77
CA SER A 12 -27.51 34.69 -38.09
C SER A 12 -27.28 33.45 -38.98
N ALA A 13 -26.03 32.97 -39.01
CA ALA A 13 -25.68 31.60 -39.38
C ALA A 13 -24.77 31.05 -38.29
N LEU A 14 -25.38 30.46 -37.26
CA LEU A 14 -24.69 29.75 -36.20
C LEU A 14 -24.43 28.32 -36.67
N THR A 15 -23.22 28.04 -37.17
CA THR A 15 -22.79 26.66 -37.47
C THR A 15 -22.40 25.99 -36.17
N ILE A 16 -23.30 25.17 -35.63
CA ILE A 16 -23.00 24.24 -34.54
C ILE A 16 -22.22 23.08 -35.15
N PHE A 17 -20.93 22.98 -34.82
CA PHE A 17 -20.19 21.73 -34.92
C PHE A 17 -20.72 20.82 -33.81
N GLY A 18 -21.59 19.87 -34.17
CA GLY A 18 -21.87 18.72 -33.33
C GLY A 18 -20.67 17.79 -33.39
N CYS A 19 -19.86 17.79 -32.32
CA CYS A 19 -19.00 16.65 -32.03
C CYS A 19 -19.95 15.50 -31.67
N SER A 20 -19.98 14.46 -32.50
CA SER A 20 -20.49 13.17 -32.08
C SER A 20 -19.46 12.64 -31.08
N ASP A 21 -19.78 12.70 -29.79
CA ASP A 21 -19.04 11.97 -28.77
C ASP A 21 -19.37 10.48 -28.95
N ASP A 22 -18.76 9.88 -29.97
CA ASP A 22 -18.64 8.44 -30.09
C ASP A 22 -17.35 8.03 -29.39
N ASP A 23 -17.32 8.20 -28.06
CA ASP A 23 -16.29 7.64 -27.19
C ASP A 23 -16.54 6.14 -26.99
N ASP A 24 -16.45 5.36 -28.07
CA ASP A 24 -16.22 3.92 -28.01
C ASP A 24 -14.74 3.66 -27.63
N THR A 25 -14.38 4.08 -26.41
CA THR A 25 -13.11 3.67 -25.79
C THR A 25 -13.31 2.31 -25.12
N ASN A 26 -13.36 1.25 -25.93
CA ASN A 26 -13.24 -0.13 -25.46
C ASN A 26 -11.80 -0.43 -24.97
N GLY A 27 -11.29 0.35 -24.02
CA GLY A 27 -10.27 -0.13 -23.11
C GLY A 27 -10.87 -1.19 -22.19
N PRO A 28 -10.07 -2.10 -21.62
CA PRO A 28 -10.58 -3.01 -20.60
C PRO A 28 -11.15 -2.17 -19.45
N THR A 29 -12.47 -2.21 -19.28
CA THR A 29 -13.14 -1.63 -18.12
C THR A 29 -12.94 -2.58 -16.96
N LEU A 30 -12.11 -2.18 -16.00
CA LEU A 30 -11.99 -2.90 -14.73
C LEU A 30 -13.34 -2.85 -14.02
N SER A 31 -13.83 -4.02 -13.60
CA SER A 31 -15.06 -4.13 -12.83
C SER A 31 -14.82 -3.74 -11.38
N ASN A 32 -15.86 -3.20 -10.72
CA ASN A 32 -15.76 -2.73 -9.34
C ASN A 32 -15.49 -3.83 -8.30
N ASN A 33 -15.46 -5.10 -8.70
CA ASN A 33 -15.08 -6.24 -7.87
C ASN A 33 -13.60 -6.64 -8.01
N THR A 34 -12.79 -5.87 -8.73
CA THR A 34 -11.37 -6.15 -8.97
C THR A 34 -10.48 -5.19 -8.18
N LEU A 35 -9.62 -5.75 -7.33
CA LEU A 35 -8.52 -5.01 -6.71
C LEU A 35 -7.29 -5.12 -7.62
N VAL A 36 -6.64 -3.99 -7.89
CA VAL A 36 -5.37 -3.96 -8.63
C VAL A 36 -4.25 -3.56 -7.68
N LEU A 37 -3.27 -4.43 -7.50
CA LEU A 37 -2.11 -4.19 -6.64
C LEU A 37 -0.84 -3.95 -7.48
N SER A 38 -0.14 -2.89 -7.12
CA SER A 38 1.21 -2.59 -7.61
C SER A 38 2.08 -2.27 -6.40
N LEU A 39 2.90 -3.24 -6.02
CA LEU A 39 3.70 -3.19 -4.80
C LEU A 39 5.18 -3.03 -5.16
N THR A 40 5.91 -2.29 -4.32
CA THR A 40 7.36 -2.14 -4.44
C THR A 40 7.99 -2.26 -3.06
N GLY A 41 9.21 -2.79 -2.98
CA GLY A 41 9.90 -3.02 -1.71
C GLY A 41 9.29 -4.13 -0.84
N VAL A 42 8.44 -4.98 -1.43
CA VAL A 42 7.89 -6.18 -0.79
C VAL A 42 8.78 -7.37 -1.18
N GLU A 43 9.12 -8.20 -0.19
CA GLU A 43 10.00 -9.35 -0.37
C GLU A 43 9.23 -10.67 -0.36
N THR A 44 9.79 -11.69 -1.01
CA THR A 44 9.24 -13.05 -1.02
C THR A 44 9.14 -13.60 0.40
N LEU A 45 7.96 -14.07 0.78
CA LEU A 45 7.79 -14.81 2.04
C LEU A 45 8.19 -16.27 1.86
N GLN A 46 8.83 -16.83 2.89
CA GLN A 46 9.34 -18.20 2.91
C GLN A 46 8.79 -18.97 4.12
N ASN A 47 9.09 -20.26 4.20
CA ASN A 47 8.75 -21.12 5.34
C ASN A 47 7.24 -21.29 5.57
N GLY A 48 6.47 -21.33 4.48
CA GLY A 48 5.03 -21.56 4.50
C GLY A 48 4.22 -20.34 4.94
N TYR A 49 4.67 -19.14 4.55
CA TYR A 49 3.93 -17.90 4.71
C TYR A 49 3.67 -17.26 3.34
N HIS A 50 2.57 -16.54 3.24
CA HIS A 50 2.16 -15.78 2.07
C HIS A 50 1.47 -14.47 2.46
N TYR A 51 1.21 -13.60 1.50
CA TYR A 51 0.41 -12.40 1.69
C TYR A 51 -1.05 -12.70 1.40
N GLU A 52 -1.96 -12.05 2.13
CA GLU A 52 -3.38 -12.00 1.77
C GLU A 52 -3.87 -10.56 1.73
N GLY A 53 -4.60 -10.24 0.65
CA GLY A 53 -5.23 -8.95 0.50
C GLY A 53 -6.65 -8.93 1.08
N TRP A 54 -7.00 -7.81 1.70
CA TRP A 54 -8.31 -7.59 2.32
C TRP A 54 -8.82 -6.19 1.98
N ALA A 55 -10.09 -6.11 1.56
CA ALA A 55 -10.81 -4.85 1.43
C ALA A 55 -11.79 -4.70 2.60
N ILE A 56 -11.81 -3.54 3.24
CA ILE A 56 -12.78 -3.24 4.30
C ILE A 56 -14.03 -2.64 3.69
N VAL A 57 -15.09 -3.43 3.54
CA VAL A 57 -16.37 -3.03 2.93
C VAL A 57 -17.45 -3.03 4.01
N GLY A 58 -18.13 -1.88 4.20
CA GLY A 58 -19.14 -1.76 5.25
C GLY A 58 -18.60 -2.02 6.68
N GLY A 59 -17.29 -1.83 6.89
CA GLY A 59 -16.61 -2.10 8.15
C GLY A 59 -16.24 -3.57 8.39
N SER A 60 -16.50 -4.47 7.43
CA SER A 60 -16.11 -5.89 7.52
C SER A 60 -15.00 -6.21 6.51
N PRO A 61 -14.05 -7.09 6.86
CA PRO A 61 -13.02 -7.52 5.92
C PRO A 61 -13.60 -8.43 4.84
N VAL A 62 -13.13 -8.24 3.61
CA VAL A 62 -13.43 -9.08 2.44
C VAL A 62 -12.10 -9.52 1.86
N ALA A 63 -11.83 -10.83 1.86
CA ALA A 63 -10.64 -11.38 1.24
C ALA A 63 -10.64 -11.09 -0.27
N THR A 64 -9.53 -10.57 -0.77
CA THR A 64 -9.35 -10.25 -2.19
C THR A 64 -8.49 -11.28 -2.91
N GLY A 65 -7.67 -12.03 -2.16
CA GLY A 65 -6.87 -13.13 -2.68
C GLY A 65 -5.53 -13.27 -1.99
N LYS A 66 -4.98 -14.48 -2.05
CA LYS A 66 -3.68 -14.86 -1.51
C LYS A 66 -2.62 -14.81 -2.61
N PHE A 67 -1.43 -14.31 -2.27
CA PHE A 67 -0.33 -14.15 -3.22
C PHE A 67 1.02 -14.17 -2.51
N ASN A 68 2.08 -14.31 -3.29
CA ASN A 68 3.45 -14.00 -2.88
C ASN A 68 4.08 -13.06 -3.91
N VAL A 69 5.34 -12.69 -3.70
CA VAL A 69 6.14 -11.96 -4.67
C VAL A 69 7.36 -12.77 -5.05
N ASP A 70 7.73 -12.79 -6.32
CA ASP A 70 8.95 -13.44 -6.78
C ASP A 70 10.21 -12.62 -6.42
N ALA A 71 11.39 -13.13 -6.77
CA ALA A 71 12.67 -12.46 -6.52
C ALA A 71 12.83 -11.10 -7.25
N ASN A 72 11.95 -10.79 -8.20
CA ASN A 72 11.92 -9.53 -8.93
C ASN A 72 10.79 -8.59 -8.44
N GLY A 73 10.02 -9.00 -7.42
CA GLY A 73 8.88 -8.26 -6.90
C GLY A 73 7.60 -8.41 -7.74
N VAL A 74 7.53 -9.40 -8.64
CA VAL A 74 6.33 -9.69 -9.43
C VAL A 74 5.35 -10.49 -8.59
N LEU A 75 4.08 -10.08 -8.58
CA LEU A 75 3.03 -10.79 -7.85
C LEU A 75 2.76 -12.17 -8.47
N GLU A 76 2.72 -13.20 -7.64
CA GLU A 76 2.43 -14.58 -8.03
C GLU A 76 1.36 -15.21 -7.11
N ASP A 77 0.58 -16.14 -7.65
CA ASP A 77 -0.33 -16.96 -6.84
C ASP A 77 0.46 -17.98 -6.00
N LEU A 78 -0.23 -18.68 -5.10
CA LEU A 78 0.41 -19.69 -4.23
C LEU A 78 0.95 -20.93 -4.99
N SER A 79 0.70 -21.02 -6.30
CA SER A 79 1.26 -22.04 -7.19
C SER A 79 2.46 -21.52 -8.01
N GLY A 80 2.88 -20.26 -7.80
CA GLY A 80 3.98 -19.62 -8.50
C GLY A 80 3.64 -19.10 -9.90
N ASN A 81 2.35 -18.93 -10.23
CA ASN A 81 1.95 -18.32 -11.49
C ASN A 81 1.84 -16.80 -11.34
N VAL A 82 2.37 -16.06 -12.31
CA VAL A 82 2.27 -14.60 -12.34
C VAL A 82 0.81 -14.14 -12.35
N ILE A 83 0.48 -13.21 -11.45
CA ILE A 83 -0.81 -12.52 -11.42
C ILE A 83 -0.74 -11.35 -12.40
N SER A 84 -1.32 -11.54 -13.58
CA SER A 84 -1.26 -10.54 -14.66
C SER A 84 -1.90 -9.22 -14.23
N GLY A 85 -1.20 -8.11 -14.46
CA GLY A 85 -1.67 -6.77 -14.09
C GLY A 85 -1.79 -6.52 -12.57
N GLY A 86 -1.44 -7.50 -11.73
CA GLY A 86 -1.73 -7.44 -10.30
C GLY A 86 -3.23 -7.45 -9.99
N GLU A 87 -4.04 -8.03 -10.88
CA GLU A 87 -5.50 -8.03 -10.77
C GLU A 87 -6.02 -9.19 -9.92
N PHE A 88 -6.77 -8.85 -8.87
CA PHE A 88 -7.43 -9.77 -7.95
C PHE A 88 -8.93 -9.61 -8.09
N VAL A 89 -9.57 -10.54 -8.80
CA VAL A 89 -11.02 -10.53 -9.02
C VAL A 89 -11.73 -11.20 -7.84
N THR A 90 -12.64 -10.48 -7.22
CA THR A 90 -13.43 -10.97 -6.07
C THR A 90 -14.89 -11.22 -6.47
N THR A 91 -15.66 -11.86 -5.59
CA THR A 91 -17.12 -12.00 -5.78
C THR A 91 -17.92 -10.81 -5.23
N THR A 92 -17.26 -9.84 -4.61
CA THR A 92 -17.88 -8.74 -3.88
C THR A 92 -17.60 -7.42 -4.59
N ASP A 93 -18.59 -6.55 -4.67
CA ASP A 93 -18.37 -5.18 -5.16
C ASP A 93 -17.54 -4.40 -4.13
N LEU A 94 -16.40 -3.86 -4.56
CA LEU A 94 -15.45 -3.13 -3.72
C LEU A 94 -15.66 -1.60 -3.78
N THR A 95 -16.73 -1.11 -4.43
CA THR A 95 -17.02 0.32 -4.58
C THR A 95 -17.02 1.06 -3.24
N ASP A 96 -17.56 0.43 -2.19
CA ASP A 96 -17.68 1.00 -0.85
C ASP A 96 -16.52 0.63 0.08
N ALA A 97 -15.40 0.12 -0.47
CA ALA A 97 -14.22 -0.18 0.34
C ALA A 97 -13.64 1.10 0.97
N THR A 98 -13.38 1.08 2.26
CA THR A 98 -12.83 2.22 3.02
C THR A 98 -11.34 2.09 3.29
N ALA A 99 -10.81 0.87 3.25
CA ALA A 99 -9.39 0.58 3.41
C ALA A 99 -9.02 -0.70 2.67
N ILE A 100 -7.75 -0.80 2.29
CA ILE A 100 -7.11 -2.04 1.85
C ILE A 100 -6.03 -2.40 2.88
N ILE A 101 -5.93 -3.68 3.19
CA ILE A 101 -4.98 -4.26 4.14
C ILE A 101 -4.32 -5.46 3.48
N ILE A 102 -3.01 -5.61 3.68
CA ILE A 102 -2.23 -6.79 3.32
C ILE A 102 -1.69 -7.40 4.61
N THR A 103 -2.05 -8.65 4.88
CA THR A 103 -1.55 -9.44 6.03
C THR A 103 -0.48 -10.43 5.61
N ILE A 104 0.28 -10.93 6.58
CA ILE A 104 1.15 -12.10 6.44
C ILE A 104 0.43 -13.30 7.07
N GLU A 105 0.12 -14.30 6.26
CA GLU A 105 -0.70 -15.45 6.64
C GLU A 105 0.11 -16.76 6.54
N PRO A 106 -0.12 -17.75 7.42
CA PRO A 106 0.49 -19.07 7.30
C PRO A 106 -0.22 -19.94 6.26
N ASP A 107 0.50 -20.91 5.70
CA ASP A 107 -0.06 -21.90 4.78
C ASP A 107 -1.19 -22.71 5.42
N GLY A 108 -2.25 -22.93 4.65
CA GLY A 108 -3.44 -23.64 5.10
C GLY A 108 -4.38 -22.79 5.97
N ASP A 109 -4.13 -21.48 6.11
CA ASP A 109 -5.08 -20.57 6.73
C ASP A 109 -6.40 -20.51 5.94
N THR A 110 -7.50 -20.63 6.69
CA THR A 110 -8.89 -20.62 6.20
C THR A 110 -9.76 -19.62 6.96
N ASP A 111 -9.16 -18.77 7.79
CA ASP A 111 -9.89 -17.82 8.61
C ASP A 111 -10.61 -16.78 7.72
N ALA A 112 -11.78 -16.35 8.17
CA ALA A 112 -12.60 -15.35 7.46
C ALA A 112 -12.22 -13.91 7.83
N ASN A 113 -11.20 -13.75 8.68
CA ASN A 113 -10.68 -12.47 9.13
C ASN A 113 -9.18 -12.40 8.83
N PRO A 114 -8.62 -11.19 8.64
CA PRO A 114 -7.18 -11.01 8.52
C PRO A 114 -6.46 -11.48 9.78
N ALA A 115 -5.28 -12.08 9.65
CA ALA A 115 -4.40 -12.33 10.79
C ALA A 115 -3.95 -11.03 11.46
N ASP A 116 -3.52 -11.15 12.71
CA ASP A 116 -3.01 -10.04 13.50
C ASP A 116 -1.78 -9.36 12.86
N THR A 117 -1.03 -10.06 12.00
CA THR A 117 0.17 -9.52 11.35
C THR A 117 -0.17 -8.68 10.12
N HIS A 118 -0.57 -7.43 10.36
CA HIS A 118 -0.86 -6.46 9.32
C HIS A 118 0.43 -5.82 8.81
N TYR A 119 0.74 -6.00 7.53
CA TYR A 119 2.00 -5.52 6.95
C TYR A 119 1.84 -4.17 6.25
N LEU A 120 0.92 -4.08 5.28
CA LEU A 120 0.65 -2.84 4.54
C LEU A 120 -0.83 -2.50 4.66
N ALA A 121 -1.14 -1.22 4.82
CA ALA A 121 -2.52 -0.78 4.75
C ALA A 121 -2.61 0.64 4.19
N GLY A 122 -3.81 1.00 3.75
CA GLY A 122 -4.12 2.36 3.32
C GLY A 122 -5.62 2.60 3.24
N SER A 123 -6.05 3.78 3.65
CA SER A 123 -7.42 4.25 3.38
C SER A 123 -7.67 4.36 1.88
N VAL A 124 -8.90 4.05 1.47
CA VAL A 124 -9.35 4.21 0.09
C VAL A 124 -9.96 5.60 -0.08
N SER A 125 -9.55 6.31 -1.12
CA SER A 125 -10.15 7.56 -1.59
C SER A 125 -10.29 7.49 -3.10
N THR A 126 -11.48 7.81 -3.62
CA THR A 126 -11.73 7.83 -5.08
C THR A 126 -11.25 6.54 -5.77
N MET A 127 -11.60 5.38 -5.20
CA MET A 127 -11.21 4.03 -5.69
C MET A 127 -9.69 3.78 -5.78
N SER A 128 -8.88 4.56 -5.06
CA SER A 128 -7.43 4.40 -5.01
C SER A 128 -6.95 4.39 -3.56
N SER A 129 -5.84 3.71 -3.31
CA SER A 129 -5.18 3.70 -2.02
C SER A 129 -3.66 3.68 -2.19
N THR A 130 -2.95 4.26 -1.23
CA THR A 130 -1.49 4.11 -1.12
C THR A 130 -1.20 3.30 0.13
N LEU A 131 -0.67 2.10 -0.06
CA LEU A 131 -0.39 1.19 1.05
C LEU A 131 0.98 1.47 1.64
N ARG A 132 1.06 1.54 2.98
CA ARG A 132 2.28 1.83 3.73
C ARG A 132 2.28 1.05 5.04
N VAL A 133 3.48 0.75 5.55
CA VAL A 133 3.66 0.18 6.88
C VAL A 133 3.17 1.13 7.99
N GLY A 134 3.35 2.44 7.80
CA GLY A 134 2.97 3.47 8.77
C GLY A 134 1.47 3.79 8.85
N HIS A 135 0.61 3.07 8.12
CA HIS A 135 -0.83 3.23 8.25
C HIS A 135 -1.31 2.62 9.58
N ALA A 136 -2.30 3.22 10.24
CA ALA A 136 -2.78 2.79 11.56
C ALA A 136 -3.40 1.38 11.58
N SER A 137 -3.82 0.87 10.42
CA SER A 137 -4.27 -0.53 10.23
C SER A 137 -3.16 -1.47 9.74
N ALA A 138 -1.90 -1.02 9.78
CA ALA A 138 -0.70 -1.81 9.55
C ALA A 138 0.17 -1.72 10.81
N LEU A 139 1.48 -1.48 10.68
CA LEU A 139 2.38 -1.31 11.82
C LEU A 139 2.18 0.04 12.54
N GLY A 140 1.47 1.00 11.94
CA GLY A 140 1.20 2.30 12.56
C GLY A 140 2.39 3.27 12.63
N ASP A 141 3.58 2.84 12.22
CA ASP A 141 4.79 3.67 12.12
C ASP A 141 5.66 3.24 10.92
N ASP A 142 6.51 4.14 10.42
CA ASP A 142 7.44 3.89 9.31
C ASP A 142 8.92 3.87 9.76
N TYR A 143 9.15 3.91 11.07
CA TYR A 143 10.42 3.99 11.77
C TYR A 143 11.28 5.19 11.36
N SER A 144 10.73 6.20 10.69
CA SER A 144 11.49 7.41 10.31
C SER A 144 11.98 8.21 11.52
N THR A 145 11.37 8.01 12.68
CA THR A 145 11.76 8.63 13.95
C THR A 145 12.70 7.75 14.79
N ALA A 146 12.95 6.51 14.37
CA ALA A 146 13.87 5.62 15.06
C ALA A 146 15.28 6.21 15.05
N SER A 147 15.92 6.22 16.21
CA SER A 147 17.25 6.80 16.38
C SER A 147 18.01 6.08 17.48
N GLY A 148 19.33 6.17 17.46
CA GLY A 148 20.09 5.65 18.58
C GLY A 148 21.57 5.98 18.59
N ASN A 149 22.13 5.87 19.79
CA ASN A 149 23.57 5.80 20.03
C ASN A 149 23.98 4.34 20.15
N TYR A 150 25.15 4.01 19.63
CA TYR A 150 25.74 2.69 19.79
C TYR A 150 27.21 2.80 20.19
N ILE A 151 27.70 1.72 20.78
CA ILE A 151 29.13 1.46 20.94
C ILE A 151 29.51 0.21 20.16
N LEU A 152 30.76 0.15 19.74
CA LEU A 152 31.40 -1.10 19.33
C LEU A 152 32.06 -1.69 20.58
N ALA A 153 31.66 -2.91 20.94
CA ALA A 153 32.18 -3.58 22.12
C ALA A 153 31.98 -5.10 22.05
N THR A 154 32.86 -5.82 22.74
CA THR A 154 32.73 -7.26 23.04
C THR A 154 32.64 -7.47 24.56
N PRO A 155 31.51 -7.14 25.23
CA PRO A 155 31.38 -7.22 26.70
C PRO A 155 31.53 -8.63 27.28
N THR A 156 31.58 -9.64 26.41
CA THR A 156 31.69 -11.06 26.73
C THR A 156 33.14 -11.54 26.88
N ASP A 157 34.14 -10.71 26.56
CA ASP A 157 35.55 -11.04 26.76
C ASP A 157 36.35 -9.87 27.35
N THR A 158 37.66 -10.06 27.48
CA THR A 158 38.60 -9.08 28.04
C THR A 158 39.55 -8.50 27.00
N VAL A 159 39.30 -8.74 25.70
CA VAL A 159 40.19 -8.36 24.61
C VAL A 159 39.72 -7.00 24.09
N SER A 160 40.50 -5.95 24.35
CA SER A 160 40.12 -4.59 23.94
C SER A 160 40.59 -4.23 22.52
N THR A 161 40.66 -5.22 21.63
CA THR A 161 41.17 -5.04 20.27
C THR A 161 40.29 -5.64 19.18
N ASP A 162 39.15 -6.22 19.55
CA ASP A 162 38.23 -6.92 18.64
C ASP A 162 36.76 -6.44 18.75
N GLU A 163 36.56 -5.27 19.36
CA GLU A 163 35.24 -4.66 19.63
C GLU A 163 34.39 -4.39 18.40
N ASN A 164 34.98 -4.46 17.20
CA ASN A 164 34.28 -4.42 15.92
C ASN A 164 33.31 -5.59 15.70
N SER A 165 33.31 -6.60 16.58
CA SER A 165 32.47 -7.81 16.48
C SER A 165 31.08 -7.67 17.13
N GLY A 166 30.77 -6.52 17.76
CA GLY A 166 29.46 -6.30 18.40
C GLY A 166 28.98 -4.85 18.32
N ILE A 167 27.73 -4.66 17.90
CA ILE A 167 27.02 -3.38 17.97
C ILE A 167 26.10 -3.43 19.18
N TRP A 168 26.26 -2.49 20.10
CA TRP A 168 25.42 -2.38 21.29
C TRP A 168 24.76 -1.01 21.30
N PHE A 169 23.43 -0.97 21.22
CA PHE A 169 22.67 0.28 21.33
C PHE A 169 22.64 0.78 22.78
N LEU A 170 23.75 1.37 23.18
CA LEU A 170 24.04 1.83 24.52
C LEU A 170 24.54 3.27 24.46
N SER A 171 24.06 4.11 25.38
CA SER A 171 24.65 5.42 25.66
C SER A 171 25.50 5.37 26.93
N LEU A 172 26.72 5.91 26.86
CA LEU A 172 27.63 6.07 28.00
C LEU A 172 27.82 7.54 28.41
N ALA A 173 27.00 8.46 27.87
CA ALA A 173 27.16 9.90 28.04
C ALA A 173 27.14 10.37 29.51
N THR A 174 26.50 9.62 30.39
CA THR A 174 26.39 9.89 31.84
C THR A 174 27.44 9.17 32.68
N GLY A 175 28.36 8.42 32.06
CA GLY A 175 29.35 7.59 32.74
C GLY A 175 28.81 6.24 33.23
N SER A 176 27.57 5.88 32.89
CA SER A 176 27.00 4.55 33.14
C SER A 176 26.15 4.10 31.95
N PRO A 177 26.03 2.78 31.69
CA PRO A 177 25.19 2.23 30.62
C PRO A 177 23.73 2.70 30.71
N ALA A 178 23.23 3.29 29.63
CA ALA A 178 21.82 3.64 29.45
C ALA A 178 21.32 3.14 28.07
N ALA A 179 20.00 3.02 27.91
CA ALA A 179 19.39 2.67 26.63
C ALA A 179 19.85 3.64 25.54
N GLY A 180 20.43 3.10 24.47
CA GLY A 180 20.92 3.88 23.34
C GLY A 180 19.94 3.93 22.19
N LEU A 181 18.95 3.03 22.11
CA LEU A 181 17.97 2.97 21.03
C LEU A 181 16.64 3.59 21.45
N THR A 182 16.12 4.46 20.60
CA THR A 182 14.76 4.99 20.65
C THR A 182 14.01 4.45 19.44
N LEU A 183 12.98 3.66 19.70
CA LEU A 183 12.06 3.16 18.68
C LEU A 183 10.68 3.80 18.90
N PRO A 184 9.87 3.92 17.83
CA PRO A 184 8.45 4.22 17.97
C PRO A 184 7.74 3.09 18.74
N ASP A 185 6.66 3.44 19.44
CA ASP A 185 5.78 2.47 20.07
C ASP A 185 4.97 1.77 18.97
N LEU A 186 4.98 0.43 18.97
CA LEU A 186 4.17 -0.38 18.05
C LEU A 186 2.78 -0.65 18.65
N PRO A 187 1.74 -0.73 17.80
CA PRO A 187 0.36 -0.97 18.20
C PRO A 187 0.12 -2.35 18.84
#